data_AF-A0A7X9GNY7-F1
#
_entry.id   AF-A0A7X9GNY7-F1
#
_cell.length_a   1.000
_cell.length_b   1.000
_cell.length_c   1.000
_cell.angle_alpha   90.00
_cell.angle_beta   90.00
_cell.angle_gamma   90.00
#
_symmetry.space_group_name_H-M   'P 1'
#
loop_
_entity.id
_entity.type
_entity.pdbx_description
1 polymer ?
#
loop_
_entity_poly.entity_id
_entity_poly.type
_entity_poly.pdbx_seq_one_letter_code
_entity_poly.pdbx_strand_id
1 'polypeptide(L)'
;AGLARCRKQGMINSISAEEKKWEVILPLIKKYKPKVVAQCVDNSGMPNTVEKRLAIAEELVEGLREAGVPDDDIFLDPLVKPISISSEYGLEVLECAEKLRSQYPHIHIVSGLSNISIGLPERRLLNRVFAVACAIKGMDTFLLDPLDQGMMSLLAATKALIGEDEYCMDYISGVRAGRIRSRDNLCMNMSRR
;
A
#
# COMPACT_ATOMS: atom_id res chain seq x y z
N ALA A 1 -1.30 -16.98 17.93
CA ALA A 1 -2.20 -16.49 19.00
C ALA A 1 -3.32 -15.58 18.46
N GLY A 2 -3.00 -14.51 17.72
CA GLY A 2 -4.02 -13.57 17.19
C GLY A 2 -5.03 -14.22 16.23
N LEU A 3 -4.57 -14.94 15.21
CA LEU A 3 -5.42 -15.58 14.20
C LEU A 3 -6.52 -16.49 14.79
N ALA A 4 -6.20 -17.24 15.84
CA ALA A 4 -7.16 -18.13 16.51
C ALA A 4 -8.28 -17.38 17.25
N ARG A 5 -8.14 -16.06 17.45
CA ARG A 5 -9.13 -15.20 18.13
C ARG A 5 -9.88 -14.28 17.15
N CYS A 6 -9.50 -14.28 15.87
CA CYS A 6 -10.18 -13.49 14.85
C CYS A 6 -11.58 -14.06 14.59
N ARG A 7 -12.62 -13.23 14.75
CA ARG A 7 -14.02 -13.62 14.48
C ARG A 7 -14.38 -13.59 12.99
N LYS A 8 -13.61 -12.83 12.21
CA LYS A 8 -13.67 -12.73 10.75
C LYS A 8 -12.29 -13.12 10.20
N GLN A 9 -12.18 -13.21 8.88
CA GLN A 9 -10.90 -13.41 8.22
C GLN A 9 -9.89 -12.34 8.70
N GLY A 10 -8.75 -12.81 9.21
CA GLY A 10 -7.66 -11.94 9.65
C GLY A 10 -6.72 -11.60 8.50
N MET A 11 -5.72 -10.77 8.78
CA MET A 11 -4.60 -10.50 7.87
C MET A 11 -3.28 -10.79 8.58
N ILE A 12 -2.34 -11.44 7.90
CA ILE A 12 -0.95 -11.57 8.33
C ILE A 12 -0.13 -10.47 7.64
N ASN A 13 0.53 -9.65 8.44
CA ASN A 13 1.55 -8.71 7.99
C ASN A 13 2.86 -9.06 8.71
N SER A 14 3.79 -9.82 8.11
CA SER A 14 3.87 -10.24 6.69
C SER A 14 4.46 -11.65 6.53
N ILE A 15 4.44 -12.17 5.30
CA ILE A 15 5.33 -13.23 4.78
C ILE A 15 6.37 -12.63 3.82
N SER A 16 7.48 -13.31 3.57
CA SER A 16 8.50 -12.98 2.57
C SER A 16 9.12 -14.26 2.00
N ALA A 17 9.96 -14.16 0.98
CA ALA A 17 10.70 -15.28 0.37
C ALA A 17 11.95 -15.68 1.18
N GLU A 18 12.05 -15.22 2.44
CA GLU A 18 13.03 -15.74 3.38
C GLU A 18 12.58 -17.12 3.87
N GLU A 19 13.40 -18.15 3.64
CA GLU A 19 13.05 -19.57 3.88
C GLU A 19 12.48 -19.78 5.29
N LYS A 20 13.17 -19.27 6.32
CA LYS A 20 12.75 -19.41 7.72
C LYS A 20 11.38 -18.77 7.99
N LYS A 21 11.09 -17.63 7.36
CA LYS A 21 9.82 -16.93 7.56
C LYS A 21 8.70 -17.63 6.79
N TRP A 22 9.00 -18.10 5.59
CA TRP A 22 8.09 -18.90 4.77
C TRP A 22 7.66 -20.17 5.50
N GLU A 23 8.61 -20.98 6.00
CA GLU A 23 8.35 -22.23 6.72
C GLU A 23 7.49 -22.05 7.98
N VAL A 24 7.66 -20.93 8.68
CA VAL A 24 6.91 -20.63 9.91
C VAL A 24 5.49 -20.11 9.61
N ILE A 25 5.35 -19.27 8.59
CA ILE A 25 4.08 -18.55 8.31
C ILE A 25 3.16 -19.36 7.40
N LEU A 26 3.68 -20.12 6.43
CA LEU A 26 2.86 -20.87 5.48
C LEU A 26 1.88 -21.86 6.14
N PRO A 27 2.25 -22.61 7.19
CA PRO A 27 1.31 -23.47 7.91
C PRO A 27 0.16 -22.70 8.55
N LEU A 28 0.42 -21.46 9.01
CA LEU A 28 -0.61 -20.59 9.57
C LEU A 28 -1.57 -20.09 8.50
N ILE A 29 -1.04 -19.75 7.31
CA ILE A 29 -1.85 -19.36 6.16
C ILE A 29 -2.79 -20.51 5.77
N LYS A 30 -2.25 -21.72 5.58
CA LYS A 30 -3.06 -22.91 5.24
C LYS A 30 -4.13 -23.23 6.28
N LYS A 31 -3.81 -23.04 7.57
CA LYS A 31 -4.73 -23.33 8.68
C LYS A 31 -5.84 -22.29 8.85
N TYR A 32 -5.51 -21.00 8.79
CA TYR A 32 -6.44 -19.93 9.17
C TYR A 32 -7.01 -19.16 7.97
N LYS A 33 -6.49 -19.37 6.75
CA LYS A 33 -6.88 -18.70 5.50
C LYS A 33 -6.98 -17.17 5.63
N PRO A 34 -5.97 -16.47 6.19
CA PRO A 34 -6.00 -15.03 6.31
C PRO A 34 -5.68 -14.36 4.97
N LYS A 35 -5.97 -13.06 4.85
CA LYS A 35 -5.30 -12.17 3.90
C LYS A 35 -3.82 -12.07 4.23
N VAL A 36 -2.94 -11.84 3.26
CA VAL A 36 -1.49 -11.91 3.45
C VAL A 36 -0.79 -10.75 2.78
N VAL A 37 -0.02 -9.99 3.57
CA VAL A 37 0.98 -9.07 3.02
C VAL A 37 2.25 -9.86 2.73
N ALA A 38 2.65 -9.89 1.46
CA ALA A 38 3.81 -10.60 0.95
C ALA A 38 4.89 -9.59 0.53
N GLN A 39 5.95 -9.50 1.33
CA GLN A 39 7.03 -8.55 1.14
C GLN A 39 8.09 -9.10 0.21
N CYS A 40 8.47 -8.31 -0.79
CA CYS A 40 9.53 -8.62 -1.76
C CYS A 40 10.93 -8.59 -1.10
N VAL A 41 11.18 -9.47 -0.13
CA VAL A 41 12.47 -9.75 0.52
C VAL A 41 12.76 -11.24 0.36
N ASP A 42 14.01 -11.58 0.09
CA ASP A 42 14.49 -12.97 0.12
C ASP A 42 15.66 -13.11 1.12
N ASN A 43 16.30 -14.28 1.16
CA ASN A 43 17.43 -14.53 2.06
C ASN A 43 18.65 -13.60 1.83
N SER A 44 18.74 -12.90 0.69
CA SER A 44 19.79 -11.90 0.42
C SER A 44 19.45 -10.53 1.02
N GLY A 45 18.24 -10.37 1.56
CA GLY A 45 17.75 -9.15 2.18
C GLY A 45 16.93 -8.30 1.21
N MET A 46 16.93 -6.98 1.46
CA MET A 46 16.09 -6.05 0.73
C MET A 46 16.62 -5.82 -0.70
N PRO A 47 15.83 -6.07 -1.75
CA PRO A 47 16.28 -5.95 -3.13
C PRO A 47 16.62 -4.50 -3.50
N ASN A 48 17.60 -4.33 -4.38
CA ASN A 48 18.08 -3.01 -4.85
C ASN A 48 17.62 -2.64 -6.26
N THR A 49 16.94 -3.54 -6.97
CA THR A 49 16.47 -3.29 -8.34
C THR A 49 15.00 -3.63 -8.46
N VAL A 50 14.34 -3.08 -9.48
CA VAL A 50 12.94 -3.39 -9.78
C VAL A 50 12.80 -4.85 -10.23
N GLU A 51 13.73 -5.32 -11.05
CA GLU A 51 13.75 -6.68 -11.61
C GLU A 51 13.83 -7.72 -10.49
N LYS A 52 14.66 -7.49 -9.48
CA LYS A 52 14.77 -8.41 -8.35
C LYS A 52 13.50 -8.42 -7.50
N ARG A 53 12.82 -7.27 -7.33
CA ARG A 53 11.52 -7.21 -6.65
C ARG A 53 10.46 -8.02 -7.40
N LEU A 54 10.43 -7.91 -8.73
CA LEU A 54 9.47 -8.65 -9.57
C LEU A 54 9.73 -10.17 -9.52
N ALA A 55 10.99 -10.60 -9.58
CA ALA A 55 11.34 -12.01 -9.45
C ALA A 55 10.91 -12.59 -8.10
N ILE A 56 11.12 -11.84 -7.00
CA ILE A 56 10.65 -12.27 -5.67
C ILE A 56 9.12 -12.25 -5.60
N ALA A 57 8.46 -11.25 -6.22
CA ALA A 57 7.00 -11.20 -6.26
C ALA A 57 6.41 -12.42 -6.98
N GLU A 58 7.01 -12.85 -8.09
CA GLU A 58 6.63 -14.06 -8.81
C GLU A 58 6.73 -15.31 -7.93
N GLU A 59 7.88 -15.52 -7.28
CA GLU A 59 8.08 -16.63 -6.34
C GLU A 59 7.02 -16.64 -5.22
N LEU A 60 6.74 -15.47 -4.63
CA LEU A 60 5.74 -15.31 -3.57
C LEU A 60 4.33 -15.63 -4.07
N VAL A 61 3.94 -15.11 -5.23
CA VAL A 61 2.60 -15.32 -5.80
C VAL A 61 2.39 -16.78 -6.15
N GLU A 62 3.35 -17.42 -6.80
CA GLU A 62 3.27 -18.85 -7.14
C GLU A 62 3.14 -19.70 -5.87
N GLY A 63 4.03 -19.51 -4.89
CA GLY A 63 4.00 -20.26 -3.64
C GLY A 63 2.71 -20.04 -2.82
N LEU A 64 2.14 -18.84 -2.82
CA LEU A 64 0.88 -18.55 -2.14
C LEU A 64 -0.31 -19.18 -2.88
N ARG A 65 -0.32 -19.16 -4.21
CA ARG A 65 -1.34 -19.84 -5.03
C ARG A 65 -1.32 -21.34 -4.83
N GLU A 66 -0.13 -21.96 -4.82
CA GLU A 66 0.04 -23.38 -4.50
C GLU A 66 -0.44 -23.73 -3.08
N ALA A 67 -0.31 -22.79 -2.15
CA ALA A 67 -0.86 -22.93 -0.81
C ALA A 67 -2.38 -22.70 -0.71
N GLY A 68 -3.04 -22.37 -1.82
CA GLY A 68 -4.48 -22.17 -1.92
C GLY A 68 -4.96 -20.77 -1.49
N VAL A 69 -4.09 -19.76 -1.52
CA VAL A 69 -4.46 -18.36 -1.25
C VAL A 69 -5.01 -17.74 -2.54
N PRO A 70 -6.24 -17.19 -2.53
CA PRO A 70 -6.78 -16.50 -3.71
C PRO A 70 -6.08 -15.16 -3.92
N ASP A 71 -5.98 -14.71 -5.18
CA ASP A 71 -5.29 -13.48 -5.57
C ASP A 71 -5.80 -12.24 -4.80
N ASP A 72 -7.10 -12.12 -4.54
CA ASP A 72 -7.74 -11.02 -3.79
C ASP A 72 -7.37 -11.01 -2.28
N ASP A 73 -6.74 -12.09 -1.79
CA ASP A 73 -6.20 -12.18 -0.44
C ASP A 73 -4.68 -11.98 -0.38
N ILE A 74 -4.02 -11.74 -1.53
CA ILE A 74 -2.59 -11.46 -1.62
C ILE A 74 -2.38 -9.93 -1.75
N PHE A 75 -1.48 -9.40 -0.92
CA PHE A 75 -1.08 -7.99 -0.91
C PHE A 75 0.44 -7.91 -1.08
N LEU A 76 0.91 -7.60 -2.30
CA LEU A 76 2.33 -7.48 -2.60
C LEU A 76 2.90 -6.16 -2.11
N ASP A 77 3.97 -6.22 -1.32
CA ASP A 77 4.71 -5.04 -0.82
C ASP A 77 6.10 -4.96 -1.48
N PRO A 78 6.31 -4.01 -2.42
CA PRO A 78 7.59 -3.83 -3.11
C PRO A 78 8.68 -3.19 -2.21
N LEU A 79 8.30 -2.82 -0.98
CA LEU A 79 9.10 -2.19 0.04
C LEU A 79 9.69 -0.83 -0.34
N VAL A 80 9.24 0.17 0.40
CA VAL A 80 9.72 1.55 0.26
C VAL A 80 10.99 1.76 1.07
N LYS A 81 12.04 2.27 0.39
CA LYS A 81 13.26 2.75 1.03
C LYS A 81 13.24 4.28 1.21
N PRO A 82 13.96 4.83 2.19
CA PRO A 82 14.04 6.28 2.40
C PRO A 82 14.76 7.00 1.26
N ILE A 83 14.14 8.01 0.65
CA ILE A 83 14.77 8.80 -0.43
C ILE A 83 15.91 9.70 0.07
N SER A 84 16.05 9.86 1.39
CA SER A 84 17.22 10.49 1.99
C SER A 84 18.51 9.70 1.77
N ILE A 85 18.41 8.40 1.44
CA ILE A 85 19.56 7.53 1.18
C ILE A 85 19.92 7.52 -0.32
N SER A 86 18.92 7.55 -1.20
CA SER A 86 19.12 7.60 -2.66
C SER A 86 17.95 8.32 -3.34
N SER A 87 18.27 9.18 -4.31
CA SER A 87 17.28 9.90 -5.12
C SER A 87 16.42 8.97 -5.98
N GLU A 88 16.93 7.79 -6.33
CA GLU A 88 16.27 6.85 -7.25
C GLU A 88 15.15 6.04 -6.58
N TYR A 89 15.20 5.88 -5.25
CA TYR A 89 14.27 4.98 -4.54
C TYR A 89 12.80 5.35 -4.68
N GLY A 90 12.49 6.64 -4.86
CA GLY A 90 11.12 7.07 -5.14
C GLY A 90 10.63 6.55 -6.49
N LEU A 91 11.42 6.73 -7.55
CA LEU A 91 11.08 6.30 -8.89
C LEU A 91 11.06 4.76 -9.01
N GLU A 92 12.03 4.08 -8.39
CA GLU A 92 12.07 2.61 -8.39
C GLU A 92 10.78 1.98 -7.85
N VAL A 93 10.23 2.51 -6.75
CA VAL A 93 9.00 1.95 -6.16
C VAL A 93 7.80 2.22 -7.05
N LEU A 94 7.73 3.40 -7.68
CA LEU A 94 6.66 3.74 -8.62
C LEU A 94 6.70 2.86 -9.87
N GLU A 95 7.89 2.61 -10.43
CA GLU A 95 8.08 1.70 -11.55
C GLU A 95 7.73 0.25 -11.16
N CYS A 96 8.12 -0.18 -9.96
CA CYS A 96 7.79 -1.50 -9.45
C CYS A 96 6.27 -1.67 -9.28
N ALA A 97 5.56 -0.68 -8.72
CA ALA A 97 4.11 -0.72 -8.58
C ALA A 97 3.40 -0.84 -9.94
N GLU A 98 3.84 -0.09 -10.95
CA GLU A 98 3.28 -0.13 -12.31
C GLU A 98 3.49 -1.50 -12.98
N LYS A 99 4.72 -2.04 -12.89
CA LYS A 99 5.02 -3.37 -13.43
C LYS A 99 4.23 -4.47 -12.70
N LEU A 100 4.14 -4.41 -11.37
CA LEU A 100 3.35 -5.35 -10.58
C LEU A 100 1.86 -5.30 -10.95
N ARG A 101 1.29 -4.09 -11.13
CA ARG A 101 -0.12 -3.96 -11.53
C ARG A 101 -0.37 -4.55 -12.91
N SER A 102 0.54 -4.32 -13.84
CA SER A 102 0.47 -4.89 -15.20
C SER A 102 0.53 -6.42 -15.17
N GLN A 103 1.42 -7.00 -14.34
CA GLN A 103 1.59 -8.45 -14.23
C GLN A 103 0.48 -9.13 -13.43
N TYR A 104 -0.04 -8.47 -12.41
CA TYR A 104 -1.02 -9.03 -11.47
C TYR A 104 -2.24 -8.09 -11.28
N PRO A 105 -3.15 -8.02 -12.26
CA PRO A 105 -4.28 -7.10 -12.22
C PRO A 105 -5.25 -7.37 -11.06
N HIS A 106 -5.29 -8.60 -10.55
CA HIS A 106 -6.22 -9.04 -9.48
C HIS A 106 -5.57 -9.18 -8.10
N ILE A 107 -4.28 -8.91 -7.98
CA ILE A 107 -3.57 -8.93 -6.69
C ILE A 107 -3.48 -7.50 -6.17
N HIS A 108 -3.59 -7.34 -4.84
CA HIS A 108 -3.43 -6.04 -4.23
C HIS A 108 -1.96 -5.65 -4.15
N ILE A 109 -1.68 -4.36 -4.31
CA ILE A 109 -0.34 -3.80 -4.13
C ILE A 109 -0.42 -2.87 -2.95
N VAL A 110 0.38 -3.15 -1.93
CA VAL A 110 0.37 -2.45 -0.64
C VAL A 110 1.71 -1.81 -0.35
N SER A 111 1.73 -0.66 0.33
CA SER A 111 2.96 -0.24 0.99
C SER A 111 2.77 0.66 2.21
N GLY A 112 3.78 0.67 3.07
CA GLY A 112 3.93 1.63 4.16
C GLY A 112 4.54 2.94 3.67
N LEU A 113 3.71 3.98 3.59
CA LEU A 113 4.10 5.26 3.00
C LEU A 113 5.16 6.02 3.81
N SER A 114 5.22 5.83 5.13
CA SER A 114 6.07 6.64 6.01
C SER A 114 7.57 6.42 5.83
N ASN A 115 7.98 5.31 5.21
CA ASN A 115 9.39 4.97 5.02
C ASN A 115 10.07 5.89 4.01
N ILE A 116 9.33 6.36 2.99
CA ILE A 116 9.86 7.19 1.90
C ILE A 116 10.57 8.45 2.43
N SER A 117 10.06 9.02 3.52
CA SER A 117 10.45 10.33 4.05
C SER A 117 11.33 10.26 5.30
N ILE A 118 11.79 9.07 5.72
CA ILE A 118 12.70 8.95 6.87
C ILE A 118 13.94 9.82 6.62
N GLY A 119 14.34 10.61 7.63
CA GLY A 119 15.52 11.48 7.55
C GLY A 119 15.27 12.86 6.90
N LEU A 120 14.04 13.18 6.51
CA LEU A 120 13.70 14.46 5.87
C LEU A 120 12.74 15.31 6.72
N PRO A 121 12.78 16.65 6.59
CA PRO A 121 11.76 17.53 7.16
C PRO A 121 10.43 17.43 6.40
N GLU A 122 9.35 18.00 6.96
CA GLU A 122 8.03 18.07 6.31
C GLU A 122 7.50 16.73 5.76
N ARG A 123 7.79 15.63 6.48
CA ARG A 123 7.49 14.25 6.06
C ARG A 123 6.07 14.00 5.60
N ARG A 124 5.07 14.67 6.22
CA ARG A 124 3.66 14.55 5.83
C ARG A 124 3.41 14.98 4.40
N LEU A 125 4.09 16.03 3.93
CA LEU A 125 3.99 16.49 2.55
C LEU A 125 4.50 15.42 1.59
N LEU A 126 5.72 14.92 1.83
CA LEU A 126 6.33 13.87 1.01
C LEU A 126 5.49 12.60 0.98
N ASN A 127 5.02 12.13 2.14
CA ASN A 127 4.19 10.93 2.23
C ASN A 127 2.91 11.06 1.40
N ARG A 128 2.26 12.23 1.42
CA ARG A 128 1.02 12.50 0.68
C ARG A 128 1.24 12.55 -0.83
N VAL A 129 2.27 13.25 -1.28
CA VAL A 129 2.65 13.28 -2.71
C VAL A 129 2.98 11.88 -3.19
N PHE A 130 3.74 11.13 -2.39
CA PHE A 130 4.11 9.76 -2.70
C PHE A 130 2.89 8.83 -2.79
N ALA A 131 1.95 8.93 -1.85
CA ALA A 131 0.70 8.15 -1.88
C ALA A 131 -0.11 8.36 -3.16
N VAL A 132 -0.25 9.63 -3.59
CA VAL A 132 -0.94 9.98 -4.83
C VAL A 132 -0.23 9.37 -6.03
N ALA A 133 1.10 9.49 -6.10
CA ALA A 133 1.90 8.92 -7.19
C ALA A 133 1.80 7.38 -7.24
N CYS A 134 1.86 6.71 -6.08
CA CYS A 134 1.69 5.26 -5.98
C CYS A 134 0.30 4.82 -6.46
N ALA A 135 -0.76 5.53 -6.06
CA ALA A 135 -2.11 5.21 -6.49
C ALA A 135 -2.28 5.33 -8.01
N ILE A 136 -1.74 6.39 -8.62
CA ILE A 136 -1.73 6.56 -10.07
C ILE A 136 -0.96 5.43 -10.78
N LYS A 137 0.08 4.88 -10.13
CA LYS A 137 0.88 3.76 -10.64
C LYS A 137 0.28 2.39 -10.35
N GLY A 138 -0.95 2.32 -9.82
CA GLY A 138 -1.69 1.07 -9.64
C GLY A 138 -1.58 0.46 -8.24
N MET A 139 -0.99 1.16 -7.27
CA MET A 139 -1.04 0.75 -5.85
C MET A 139 -2.43 1.03 -5.27
N ASP A 140 -3.07 0.03 -4.67
CA ASP A 140 -4.47 0.14 -4.22
C ASP A 140 -4.63 0.16 -2.69
N THR A 141 -3.59 -0.23 -1.96
CA THR A 141 -3.64 -0.41 -0.51
C THR A 141 -2.48 0.34 0.16
N PHE A 142 -2.77 1.01 1.30
CA PHE A 142 -1.77 1.80 2.01
C PHE A 142 -1.81 1.56 3.51
N LEU A 143 -0.64 1.33 4.12
CA LEU A 143 -0.48 1.35 5.59
C LEU A 143 -0.18 2.79 6.01
N LEU A 144 -1.19 3.49 6.51
CA LEU A 144 -1.15 4.93 6.81
C LEU A 144 -1.95 5.30 8.07
N ASP A 145 -1.85 6.56 8.49
CA ASP A 145 -2.71 7.15 9.53
C ASP A 145 -4.06 7.57 8.92
N PRO A 146 -5.17 6.86 9.19
CA PRO A 146 -6.48 7.19 8.62
C PRO A 146 -7.07 8.49 9.20
N LEU A 147 -6.48 9.03 10.28
CA LEU A 147 -6.90 10.30 10.87
C LEU A 147 -6.25 11.50 10.17
N ASP A 148 -5.25 11.29 9.31
CA ASP A 148 -4.73 12.34 8.44
C ASP A 148 -5.77 12.67 7.35
N GLN A 149 -6.66 13.62 7.66
CA GLN A 149 -7.70 14.10 6.76
C GLN A 149 -7.15 14.62 5.42
N GLY A 150 -5.95 15.18 5.40
CA GLY A 150 -5.32 15.66 4.17
C GLY A 150 -4.90 14.49 3.28
N MET A 151 -4.32 13.44 3.86
CA MET A 151 -4.02 12.20 3.14
C MET A 151 -5.28 11.54 2.59
N MET A 152 -6.30 11.37 3.43
CA MET A 152 -7.56 10.73 3.03
C MET A 152 -8.28 11.52 1.94
N SER A 153 -8.28 12.85 2.02
CA SER A 153 -8.86 13.71 0.98
C SER A 153 -8.12 13.57 -0.35
N LEU A 154 -6.78 13.50 -0.32
CA LEU A 154 -5.98 13.31 -1.53
C LEU A 154 -6.22 11.94 -2.15
N LEU A 155 -6.25 10.86 -1.38
CA LEU A 155 -6.52 9.52 -1.92
C LEU A 155 -7.93 9.42 -2.54
N ALA A 156 -8.95 9.99 -1.89
CA ALA A 156 -10.30 10.02 -2.45
C ALA A 156 -10.36 10.85 -3.75
N ALA A 157 -9.67 12.00 -3.80
CA ALA A 157 -9.56 12.79 -5.02
C ALA A 157 -8.83 12.02 -6.14
N THR A 158 -7.75 11.31 -5.80
CA THR A 158 -7.01 10.49 -6.76
C THR A 158 -7.88 9.40 -7.36
N LYS A 159 -8.69 8.69 -6.56
CA LYS A 159 -9.62 7.67 -7.06
C LYS A 159 -10.60 8.23 -8.10
N ALA A 160 -11.15 9.41 -7.85
CA ALA A 160 -11.99 10.09 -8.83
C ALA A 160 -11.23 10.46 -10.12
N LEU A 161 -9.97 10.89 -10.01
CA LEU A 161 -9.16 11.27 -11.17
C LEU A 161 -8.70 10.08 -12.02
N ILE A 162 -8.43 8.93 -11.40
CA ILE A 162 -7.95 7.73 -12.11
C ILE A 162 -9.08 6.83 -12.60
N GLY A 163 -10.35 7.22 -12.41
CA GLY A 163 -11.52 6.50 -12.90
C GLY A 163 -12.02 5.37 -12.00
N GLU A 164 -11.62 5.35 -10.72
CA GLU A 164 -12.06 4.37 -9.72
C GLU A 164 -13.28 4.81 -8.90
N ASP A 165 -13.82 6.01 -9.15
CA ASP A 165 -15.04 6.52 -8.52
C ASP A 165 -16.05 6.91 -9.61
N GLU A 166 -16.99 6.01 -9.88
CA GLU A 166 -17.98 6.17 -10.94
C GLU A 166 -18.84 7.42 -10.69
N TYR A 167 -18.87 8.33 -11.68
CA TYR A 167 -19.51 9.64 -11.59
C TYR A 167 -19.07 10.50 -10.39
N CYS A 168 -17.89 10.22 -9.81
CA CYS A 168 -17.37 10.90 -8.63
C CYS A 168 -18.32 10.83 -7.41
N MET A 169 -19.14 9.78 -7.31
CA MET A 169 -20.19 9.68 -6.30
C MET A 169 -19.65 9.61 -4.88
N ASP A 170 -18.57 8.86 -4.66
CA ASP A 170 -17.92 8.77 -3.35
C ASP A 170 -17.24 10.08 -2.99
N TYR A 171 -16.60 10.74 -3.95
CA TYR A 171 -16.00 12.05 -3.78
C TYR A 171 -17.04 13.11 -3.39
N ILE A 172 -18.12 13.24 -4.16
CA ILE A 172 -19.21 14.20 -3.90
C ILE A 172 -19.82 13.95 -2.52
N SER A 173 -20.10 12.69 -2.19
CA SER A 173 -20.67 12.29 -0.90
C SER A 173 -19.70 12.55 0.25
N GLY A 174 -18.40 12.33 0.05
CA GLY A 174 -17.34 12.60 1.00
C GLY A 174 -17.20 14.10 1.31
N VAL A 175 -17.28 14.97 0.28
CA VAL A 175 -17.26 16.42 0.45
C VAL A 175 -18.50 16.90 1.20
N ARG A 176 -19.71 16.45 0.82
CA ARG A 176 -20.97 16.81 1.50
C ARG A 176 -20.98 16.39 2.98
N ALA A 177 -20.43 15.21 3.28
CA ALA A 177 -20.29 14.72 4.64
C ALA A 177 -19.13 15.37 5.41
N GLY A 178 -18.34 16.25 4.78
CA GLY A 178 -17.18 16.89 5.39
C GLY A 178 -16.01 15.95 5.70
N ARG A 179 -15.99 14.75 5.08
CA ARG A 179 -14.89 13.77 5.15
C ARG A 179 -13.75 14.11 4.20
N ILE A 180 -14.04 14.84 3.12
CA ILE A 180 -13.05 15.34 2.15
C ILE A 180 -13.04 16.86 2.24
N ARG A 181 -11.87 17.47 2.43
CA ARG A 181 -11.72 18.93 2.56
C ARG A 181 -10.41 19.41 1.93
N SER A 182 -10.47 20.52 1.20
CA SER A 182 -9.27 21.32 0.93
C SER A 182 -8.92 22.12 2.19
N ARG A 183 -7.62 22.29 2.45
CA ARG A 183 -7.15 23.10 3.59
C ARG A 183 -7.56 24.57 3.48
N ASP A 184 -7.94 25.04 2.28
CA ASP A 184 -8.31 26.43 2.01
C ASP A 184 -9.63 26.86 2.65
N ASN A 185 -10.42 25.93 3.20
CA ASN A 185 -11.63 26.24 3.97
C ASN A 185 -11.35 26.72 5.42
N LEU A 186 -10.11 27.13 5.73
CA LEU A 186 -9.71 27.64 7.06
C LEU A 186 -9.78 29.16 7.22
N CYS A 187 -10.25 29.94 6.24
CA CYS A 187 -10.42 31.38 6.45
C CYS A 187 -11.52 32.01 5.58
N MET A 188 -12.76 32.05 6.08
CA MET A 188 -13.73 33.16 5.90
C MET A 188 -14.91 32.95 6.85
N ASN A 189 -14.68 33.09 8.16
CA ASN A 189 -15.75 33.40 9.13
C ASN A 189 -15.14 33.78 10.47
N MET A 190 -14.44 34.92 10.51
CA MET A 190 -14.29 35.70 11.73
C MET A 190 -14.41 37.19 11.40
N SER A 191 -15.65 37.67 11.36
CA SER A 191 -16.11 38.98 11.86
C SER A 191 -17.36 39.43 11.10
N ARG A 192 -18.53 38.96 11.52
CA ARG A 192 -19.70 39.84 11.61
C ARG A 192 -19.82 40.26 13.06
N ARG A 193 -19.24 41.40 13.38
CA ARG A 193 -19.75 42.30 14.42
C ARG A 193 -20.34 43.50 13.69
#